data_AF-A0A959QCH2-F1
#
_entry.id   AF-A0A959QCH2-F1
#
_cell.length_a   1.000
_cell.length_b   1.000
_cell.length_c   1.000
_cell.angle_alpha   90.00
_cell.angle_beta   90.00
_cell.angle_gamma   90.00
#
_symmetry.space_group_name_H-M   'P 1'
#
loop_
_entity.id
_entity.type
_entity.pdbx_description
1 polymer ?
#
loop_
_entity_poly.entity_id
_entity_poly.type
_entity_poly.pdbx_seq_one_letter_code
_entity_poly.pdbx_strand_id
1 'polypeptide(L)'
;AVANTRSTSARIDLGWLQWTMVIFSLTFLLDLIDHFFADVSLFERISMVHLTILLLVNWMFYKGLKQPTIFLGITYQDEQLRTVATQHSPEERAEVQAELDRIRSHLDRSRPYTDPQLSLDDLAEQLQLPPRRLSMFINTHFGQNFMAFINGYRIELARERLANP
;
A
#
# COMPACT_ATOMS: atom_id res chain seq x y z
N ALA A 1 23.69 30.04 -4.79
CA ALA A 1 22.99 29.05 -3.95
C ALA A 1 21.61 28.83 -4.55
N VAL A 2 21.07 27.62 -4.43
CA VAL A 2 19.76 27.16 -4.98
C VAL A 2 19.83 26.63 -6.42
N ALA A 3 20.46 25.48 -6.57
CA ALA A 3 20.10 24.49 -7.59
C ALA A 3 20.16 23.12 -6.91
N ASN A 4 19.00 22.50 -6.69
CA ASN A 4 18.74 21.04 -6.59
C ASN A 4 17.52 20.73 -5.70
N THR A 5 16.34 21.16 -6.15
CA THR A 5 15.05 20.58 -5.76
C THR A 5 14.46 19.89 -6.99
N ARG A 6 15.04 18.75 -7.36
CA ARG A 6 14.35 17.79 -8.23
C ARG A 6 13.93 16.64 -7.33
N SER A 7 12.64 16.60 -7.00
CA SER A 7 11.99 15.43 -6.45
C SER A 7 12.25 14.29 -7.43
N THR A 8 13.20 13.42 -7.12
CA THR A 8 13.42 12.18 -7.85
C THR A 8 12.13 11.39 -7.71
N SER A 9 11.26 11.49 -8.72
CA SER A 9 10.10 10.62 -8.86
C SER A 9 10.62 9.21 -8.67
N ALA A 10 10.16 8.53 -7.63
CA ALA A 10 10.41 7.12 -7.41
C ALA A 10 9.86 6.40 -8.64
N ARG A 11 10.69 6.26 -9.68
CA ARG A 11 10.42 5.39 -10.80
C ARG A 11 10.23 4.04 -10.17
N ILE A 12 9.02 3.50 -10.29
CA ILE A 12 8.81 2.07 -10.13
C ILE A 12 9.90 1.45 -11.01
N ASP A 13 10.95 0.91 -10.40
CA ASP A 13 12.08 0.40 -11.14
C ASP A 13 11.64 -0.95 -11.71
N LEU A 14 10.99 -0.87 -12.86
CA LEU A 14 10.56 -2.01 -13.66
C LEU A 14 11.76 -2.74 -14.28
N GLY A 15 13.00 -2.43 -13.87
CA GLY A 15 14.18 -3.19 -14.25
C GLY A 15 14.02 -4.69 -14.02
N TRP A 16 13.29 -5.11 -12.98
CA TRP A 16 12.98 -6.53 -12.77
C TRP A 16 12.13 -7.12 -13.91
N LEU A 17 11.17 -6.35 -14.44
CA LEU A 17 10.31 -6.75 -15.56
C LEU A 17 11.09 -6.72 -16.88
N GLN A 18 11.99 -5.75 -17.04
CA GLN A 18 12.86 -5.70 -18.22
C GLN A 18 13.79 -6.91 -18.26
N TRP A 19 14.42 -7.26 -17.14
CA TRP A 19 15.26 -8.46 -17.03
C TRP A 19 14.45 -9.74 -17.28
N THR A 20 13.19 -9.80 -16.87
CA THR A 20 12.38 -11.00 -17.12
C THR A 20 11.94 -11.12 -18.55
N MET A 21 11.63 -10.00 -19.21
CA MET A 21 11.39 -10.01 -20.65
C MET A 21 12.65 -10.41 -21.42
N VAL A 22 13.84 -9.96 -20.99
CA VAL A 22 15.11 -10.38 -21.60
C VAL A 22 15.36 -11.87 -21.39
N ILE A 23 15.20 -12.39 -20.16
CA ILE A 23 15.35 -13.82 -19.88
C ILE A 23 14.35 -14.62 -20.69
N PHE A 24 13.08 -14.24 -20.70
CA PHE A 24 12.04 -14.90 -21.51
C PHE A 24 12.41 -14.93 -22.99
N SER A 25 12.85 -13.80 -23.54
CA SER A 25 13.25 -13.69 -24.95
C SER A 25 14.46 -14.56 -25.26
N LEU A 26 15.43 -14.64 -24.34
CA LEU A 26 16.62 -15.48 -24.49
C LEU A 26 16.25 -16.97 -24.42
N THR A 27 15.40 -17.38 -23.47
CA THR A 27 14.94 -18.76 -23.37
C THR A 27 14.17 -19.19 -24.61
N PHE A 28 13.30 -18.30 -25.12
CA PHE A 28 12.57 -18.54 -26.36
C PHE A 28 13.49 -18.65 -27.58
N LEU A 29 14.54 -17.82 -27.65
CA LEU A 29 15.54 -17.90 -28.71
C LEU A 29 16.33 -19.21 -28.67
N LEU A 30 16.72 -19.68 -27.47
CA LEU A 30 17.41 -20.95 -27.30
C LEU A 30 16.51 -22.13 -27.70
N ASP A 31 15.24 -22.12 -27.30
CA ASP A 31 14.25 -23.13 -27.71
C ASP A 31 14.06 -23.15 -29.24
N LEU A 32 14.07 -21.97 -29.88
CA LEU A 32 14.03 -21.86 -31.34
C LEU A 32 15.28 -22.43 -32.00
N ILE A 33 16.47 -22.19 -31.45
CA ILE A 33 17.72 -22.76 -31.96
C ILE A 33 17.71 -24.29 -31.80
N ASP A 34 17.36 -24.80 -30.62
CA ASP A 34 17.25 -26.24 -30.39
C ASP A 34 16.23 -26.90 -31.34
N HIS A 35 15.19 -26.18 -31.78
CA HIS A 35 14.24 -26.67 -32.78
C HIS A 35 14.88 -26.97 -34.13
N PHE A 36 15.90 -26.20 -34.53
CA PHE A 36 16.60 -26.39 -35.80
C PHE A 36 17.75 -27.40 -35.74
N PHE A 37 18.40 -27.56 -34.58
CA PHE A 37 19.66 -28.31 -34.47
C PHE A 37 19.56 -29.66 -33.75
N ALA A 38 18.52 -29.91 -32.97
CA ALA A 38 18.44 -31.12 -32.14
C ALA A 38 17.25 -32.02 -32.54
N ASP A 39 17.54 -33.29 -32.86
CA ASP A 39 16.56 -34.37 -33.10
C ASP A 39 15.96 -34.91 -31.78
N VAL A 40 15.47 -34.00 -30.94
CA VAL A 40 14.79 -34.37 -29.68
C VAL A 40 13.33 -34.68 -29.96
N SER A 41 12.78 -35.70 -29.29
CA SER A 41 11.38 -36.08 -29.43
C SER A 41 10.45 -34.92 -29.10
N LEU A 42 9.35 -34.77 -29.86
CA LEU A 42 8.38 -33.68 -29.66
C LEU A 42 7.81 -33.66 -28.23
N PHE A 43 7.63 -34.83 -27.61
CA PHE A 43 7.04 -34.96 -26.29
C PHE A 43 7.93 -34.41 -25.16
N GLU A 44 9.23 -34.71 -25.18
CA GLU A 44 10.20 -34.19 -24.21
C GLU A 44 10.35 -32.68 -24.32
N ARG A 45 10.29 -32.15 -25.55
CA ARG A 45 10.39 -30.71 -25.83
C ARG A 45 9.17 -29.92 -25.37
N ILE A 46 7.96 -30.39 -25.68
CA ILE A 46 6.71 -29.77 -25.24
C ILE A 46 6.68 -29.69 -23.70
N SER A 47 7.11 -30.75 -23.00
CA SER A 47 7.15 -30.77 -21.53
C SER A 47 8.10 -29.72 -20.94
N MET A 48 9.30 -29.57 -21.49
CA MET A 48 10.29 -28.58 -21.03
C MET A 48 9.81 -27.13 -21.22
N VAL A 49 9.19 -26.82 -22.36
CA VAL A 49 8.67 -25.46 -22.64
C VAL A 49 7.55 -25.11 -21.65
N HIS A 50 6.62 -26.03 -21.40
CA HIS A 50 5.52 -25.81 -20.44
C HIS A 50 6.04 -25.62 -19.01
N LEU A 51 7.04 -26.40 -18.58
CA LEU A 51 7.66 -26.25 -17.27
C LEU A 51 8.32 -24.87 -17.11
N THR A 52 9.03 -24.42 -18.15
CA THR A 52 9.75 -23.15 -18.11
C THR A 52 8.81 -21.96 -18.12
N ILE A 53 7.74 -22.00 -18.92
CA ILE A 53 6.67 -20.98 -18.90
C ILE A 53 5.99 -20.96 -17.54
N LEU A 54 5.66 -22.12 -16.97
CA LEU A 54 5.01 -22.23 -15.67
C LEU A 54 5.86 -21.63 -14.54
N LEU A 55 7.18 -21.90 -14.54
CA LEU A 55 8.12 -21.30 -13.59
C LEU A 55 8.20 -19.77 -13.74
N LEU A 56 8.23 -19.27 -14.98
CA LEU A 56 8.32 -17.85 -15.25
C LEU A 56 7.05 -17.10 -14.83
N VAL A 57 5.88 -17.67 -15.13
CA VAL A 57 4.59 -17.12 -14.69
C VAL A 57 4.51 -17.12 -13.16
N ASN A 58 4.87 -18.22 -12.50
CA ASN A 58 4.85 -18.30 -11.04
C ASN A 58 5.80 -17.29 -10.39
N TRP A 59 7.01 -17.13 -10.96
CA TRP A 59 7.98 -16.12 -10.53
C TRP A 59 7.45 -14.69 -10.71
N MET A 60 6.78 -14.40 -11.83
CA MET A 60 6.18 -13.09 -12.10
C MET A 60 5.05 -12.78 -11.10
N PHE A 61 4.19 -13.77 -10.83
CA PHE A 61 3.16 -13.65 -9.79
C PHE A 61 3.76 -13.43 -8.40
N TYR A 62 4.79 -14.19 -8.03
CA TYR A 62 5.48 -14.01 -6.75
C TYR A 62 6.05 -12.60 -6.58
N LYS A 63 6.73 -12.09 -7.61
CA LYS A 63 7.27 -10.72 -7.61
C LYS A 63 6.19 -9.66 -7.61
N GLY A 64 5.12 -9.84 -8.39
CA GLY A 64 3.96 -8.95 -8.42
C GLY A 64 3.22 -8.89 -7.07
N LEU A 65 3.00 -10.03 -6.43
CA LEU A 65 2.40 -10.13 -5.08
C LEU A 65 3.30 -9.51 -4.01
N LYS A 66 4.62 -9.59 -4.16
CA LYS A 66 5.60 -8.93 -3.27
C LYS A 66 5.80 -7.44 -3.57
N GLN A 67 5.19 -6.89 -4.62
CA GLN A 67 5.21 -5.47 -4.93
C GLN A 67 3.80 -4.87 -4.72
N PRO A 68 3.34 -4.75 -3.46
CA PRO A 68 1.98 -4.31 -3.13
C PRO A 68 1.69 -2.88 -3.62
N THR A 69 2.72 -2.07 -3.85
CA THR A 69 2.61 -0.72 -4.41
C THR A 69 2.00 -0.68 -5.81
N ILE A 70 2.14 -1.75 -6.61
CA ILE A 70 1.54 -1.84 -7.96
C ILE A 70 0.08 -2.33 -7.90
N PHE A 71 -0.26 -3.22 -6.96
CA PHE A 71 -1.56 -3.90 -6.91
C PHE A 71 -2.56 -3.35 -5.89
N LEU A 72 -2.10 -2.72 -4.80
CA LEU A 72 -2.98 -2.19 -3.74
C LEU A 72 -3.21 -0.67 -3.81
N GLY A 73 -2.68 0.02 -4.82
CA GLY A 73 -2.81 1.49 -4.93
C GLY A 73 -2.10 2.27 -3.80
N ILE A 74 -1.34 1.57 -2.96
CA ILE A 74 -0.50 2.14 -1.91
C ILE A 74 0.59 2.92 -2.64
N THR A 75 0.44 4.24 -2.69
CA THR A 75 1.40 5.10 -3.37
C THR A 75 2.68 5.10 -2.52
N TYR A 76 3.83 5.27 -3.17
CA TYR A 76 5.15 5.36 -2.52
C TYR A 76 5.18 6.27 -1.27
N GLN A 77 4.31 7.29 -1.25
CA GLN A 77 4.11 8.20 -0.13
C GLN A 77 3.59 7.50 1.15
N ASP A 78 2.74 6.47 1.04
CA ASP A 78 2.25 5.68 2.19
C ASP A 78 3.34 4.77 2.76
N GLU A 79 4.21 4.25 1.90
CA GLU A 79 5.33 3.39 2.31
C GLU A 79 6.41 4.22 3.01
N GLN A 80 6.68 5.44 2.53
CA GLN A 80 7.53 6.43 3.21
C GLN A 80 6.94 6.83 4.57
N LEU A 81 5.64 7.12 4.64
CA LEU A 81 5.01 7.47 5.90
C LEU A 81 4.97 6.30 6.89
N ARG A 82 4.85 5.05 6.43
CA ARG A 82 4.99 3.84 7.27
C ARG A 82 6.42 3.56 7.71
N THR A 83 7.41 3.75 6.85
CA THR A 83 8.83 3.57 7.23
C THR A 83 9.27 4.62 8.23
N VAL A 84 8.82 5.86 8.06
CA VAL A 84 8.91 6.92 9.08
C VAL A 84 8.20 6.47 10.36
N ALA A 85 6.95 5.96 10.29
CA ALA A 85 6.22 5.38 11.43
C ALA A 85 6.98 4.28 12.21
N THR A 86 7.88 3.55 11.55
CA THR A 86 8.57 2.38 12.15
C THR A 86 9.98 2.72 12.66
N GLN A 87 10.54 3.88 12.28
CA GLN A 87 11.90 4.32 12.65
C GLN A 87 11.93 5.62 13.46
N HIS A 88 10.86 5.93 14.19
CA HIS A 88 10.78 7.19 14.94
C HIS A 88 11.72 7.24 16.14
N SER A 89 12.54 8.30 16.14
CA SER A 89 13.29 8.80 17.29
C SER A 89 12.34 9.17 18.45
N PRO A 90 12.83 9.31 19.70
CA PRO A 90 12.00 9.67 20.84
C PRO A 90 11.21 10.99 20.65
N GLU A 91 11.77 11.92 19.88
CA GLU A 91 11.17 13.23 19.61
C GLU A 91 9.99 13.12 18.62
N GLU A 92 10.13 12.32 17.56
CA GLU A 92 9.05 12.13 16.58
C GLU A 92 7.89 11.30 17.16
N ARG A 93 8.16 10.40 18.11
CA ARG A 93 7.09 9.71 18.85
C ARG A 93 6.21 10.67 19.66
N ALA A 94 6.80 11.73 20.20
CA ALA A 94 6.05 12.76 20.92
C ALA A 94 5.16 13.57 19.98
N GLU A 95 5.65 13.86 18.77
CA GLU A 95 4.88 14.56 17.73
C GLU A 95 3.70 13.71 17.23
N VAL A 96 3.93 12.41 16.98
CA VAL A 96 2.86 11.46 16.62
C VAL A 96 1.81 11.36 17.73
N GLN A 97 2.23 11.28 18.99
CA GLN A 97 1.31 11.23 20.11
C GLN A 97 0.48 12.53 20.22
N ALA A 98 1.10 13.69 20.01
CA ALA A 98 0.39 14.98 19.99
C ALA A 98 -0.66 15.04 18.87
N GLU A 99 -0.38 14.45 17.71
CA GLU A 99 -1.35 14.37 16.59
C GLU A 99 -2.52 13.43 16.92
N LEU A 100 -2.25 12.29 17.58
CA LEU A 100 -3.30 11.39 18.09
C LEU A 100 -4.21 12.09 19.11
N ASP A 101 -3.61 12.84 20.03
CA ASP A 101 -4.35 13.58 21.05
C ASP A 101 -5.15 14.72 20.43
N ARG A 102 -4.64 15.35 19.35
CA ARG A 102 -5.40 16.34 18.57
C ARG A 102 -6.63 15.72 17.90
N ILE A 103 -6.50 14.54 17.31
CA ILE A 103 -7.65 13.82 16.70
C ILE A 103 -8.69 13.48 17.76
N ARG A 104 -8.27 12.90 18.90
CA ARG A 104 -9.18 12.55 20.01
C ARG A 104 -9.89 13.77 20.58
N SER A 105 -9.13 14.82 20.90
CA SER A 105 -9.71 16.04 21.46
C SER A 105 -10.69 16.73 20.51
N HIS A 106 -10.43 16.68 19.20
CA HIS A 106 -11.38 17.18 18.20
C HIS A 106 -12.68 16.37 18.21
N LEU A 107 -12.59 15.03 18.27
CA LEU A 107 -13.76 14.16 18.37
C LEU A 107 -14.58 14.43 19.63
N ASP A 108 -13.92 14.65 20.77
CA ASP A 108 -14.62 14.90 22.04
C ASP A 108 -15.32 16.26 22.07
N ARG A 109 -14.67 17.30 21.52
CA ARG A 109 -15.17 18.68 21.56
C ARG A 109 -16.21 18.98 20.48
N SER A 110 -15.90 18.65 19.23
CA SER A 110 -16.75 19.00 18.08
C SER A 110 -17.77 17.91 17.75
N ARG A 111 -17.58 16.69 18.28
CA ARG A 111 -18.46 15.53 18.10
C ARG A 111 -18.89 15.34 16.64
N PRO A 112 -17.97 15.32 15.67
CA PRO A 112 -18.30 15.25 14.26
C PRO A 112 -18.97 13.91 13.91
N TYR A 113 -18.76 12.87 14.72
CA TYR A 113 -19.41 11.57 14.59
C TYR A 113 -20.95 11.62 14.74
N THR A 114 -21.51 12.73 15.23
CA THR A 114 -22.96 12.95 15.29
C THR A 114 -23.59 13.23 13.92
N ASP A 115 -22.79 13.70 12.96
CA ASP A 115 -23.23 13.87 11.58
C ASP A 115 -23.26 12.48 10.89
N PRO A 116 -24.43 12.01 10.41
CA PRO A 116 -24.54 10.75 9.70
C PRO A 116 -23.81 10.76 8.34
N GLN A 117 -23.62 11.93 7.72
CA GLN A 117 -22.95 12.08 6.42
C GLN A 117 -21.43 12.26 6.53
N LEU A 118 -20.87 12.27 7.75
CA LEU A 118 -19.44 12.48 7.98
C LEU A 118 -18.58 11.54 7.12
N SER A 119 -17.82 12.12 6.20
CA SER A 119 -16.82 11.43 5.41
C SER A 119 -15.40 11.61 5.99
N LEU A 120 -14.47 10.81 5.47
CA LEU A 120 -13.06 10.94 5.81
C LEU A 120 -12.51 12.31 5.40
N ASP A 121 -12.95 12.81 4.23
CA ASP A 121 -12.49 14.09 3.68
C ASP A 121 -12.97 15.25 4.58
N ASP A 122 -14.22 15.20 5.05
CA ASP A 122 -14.77 16.22 5.96
C ASP A 122 -13.99 16.27 7.29
N LEU A 123 -13.70 15.10 7.88
CA LEU A 123 -12.94 15.06 9.13
C LEU A 123 -11.49 15.54 8.92
N ALA A 124 -10.91 15.22 7.78
CA ALA A 124 -9.57 15.65 7.43
C ALA A 124 -9.49 17.17 7.23
N GLU A 125 -10.48 17.77 6.58
CA GLU A 125 -10.60 19.23 6.42
C GLU A 125 -10.72 19.93 7.79
N GLN A 126 -11.57 19.42 8.68
CA GLN A 126 -11.72 19.97 10.04
C GLN A 126 -10.42 19.92 10.86
N LEU A 127 -9.62 18.87 10.68
CA LEU A 127 -8.34 18.69 11.35
C LEU A 127 -7.17 19.39 10.63
N GLN A 128 -7.42 19.97 9.45
CA GLN A 128 -6.39 20.52 8.55
C GLN A 128 -5.32 19.49 8.19
N LEU A 129 -5.74 18.25 7.94
CA LEU A 129 -4.89 17.14 7.54
C LEU A 129 -5.25 16.67 6.13
N PRO A 130 -4.29 16.16 5.34
CA PRO A 130 -4.62 15.46 4.12
C PRO A 130 -5.47 14.20 4.44
N PRO A 131 -6.57 13.93 3.73
CA PRO A 131 -7.44 12.77 4.00
C PRO A 131 -6.69 11.43 4.03
N ARG A 132 -5.69 11.31 3.14
CA ARG A 132 -4.79 10.16 3.07
C ARG A 132 -3.94 9.98 4.33
N ARG A 133 -3.39 11.08 4.87
CA ARG A 133 -2.61 11.07 6.13
C ARG A 133 -3.50 10.64 7.29
N LEU A 134 -4.71 11.18 7.38
CA LEU A 134 -5.69 10.80 8.41
C LEU A 134 -6.06 9.32 8.31
N SER A 135 -6.40 8.81 7.12
CA SER A 135 -6.74 7.39 6.92
C SER A 135 -5.63 6.46 7.40
N MET A 136 -4.39 6.78 7.04
CA MET A 136 -3.23 6.01 7.45
C MET A 136 -2.98 6.10 8.95
N PHE A 137 -3.13 7.28 9.55
CA PHE A 137 -3.02 7.46 11.01
C PHE A 137 -4.03 6.58 11.75
N ILE A 138 -5.29 6.58 11.32
CA ILE A 138 -6.35 5.77 11.89
C ILE A 138 -6.01 4.27 11.73
N ASN A 139 -5.69 3.84 10.51
CA ASN A 139 -5.36 2.44 10.23
C ASN A 139 -4.12 1.94 11.00
N THR A 140 -3.12 2.80 11.18
CA THR A 140 -1.82 2.40 11.76
C THR A 140 -1.82 2.46 13.28
N HIS A 141 -2.36 3.53 13.87
CA HIS A 141 -2.29 3.76 15.32
C HIS A 141 -3.54 3.31 16.07
N PHE A 142 -4.71 3.34 15.43
CA PHE A 142 -5.95 2.83 16.02
C PHE A 142 -6.29 1.41 15.56
N GLY A 143 -5.59 0.89 14.54
CA GLY A 143 -5.76 -0.48 14.06
C GLY A 143 -7.12 -0.75 13.42
N GLN A 144 -7.81 0.30 12.98
CA GLN A 144 -9.18 0.24 12.47
C GLN A 144 -9.31 1.08 11.20
N ASN A 145 -10.26 0.73 10.33
CA ASN A 145 -10.62 1.62 9.23
C ASN A 145 -11.45 2.81 9.75
N PHE A 146 -11.50 3.90 8.97
CA PHE A 146 -12.22 5.14 9.35
C PHE A 146 -13.70 4.89 9.74
N MET A 147 -14.40 4.02 9.01
CA MET A 147 -15.80 3.70 9.30
C MET A 147 -15.96 3.03 10.67
N ALA A 148 -15.14 2.02 10.97
CA ALA A 148 -15.13 1.32 12.25
C ALA A 148 -14.76 2.27 13.40
N PHE A 149 -13.77 3.14 13.16
CA PHE A 149 -13.34 4.14 14.12
C PHE A 149 -14.48 5.10 14.52
N ILE A 150 -15.15 5.73 13.54
CA ILE A 150 -16.27 6.64 13.80
C ILE A 150 -17.49 5.92 14.37
N ASN A 151 -17.80 4.71 13.88
CA ASN A 151 -18.92 3.95 14.39
C ASN A 151 -18.73 3.54 15.85
N GLY A 152 -17.49 3.33 16.32
CA GLY A 152 -17.20 3.15 17.74
C GLY A 152 -17.73 4.30 18.60
N TYR A 153 -17.45 5.54 18.21
CA TYR A 153 -17.96 6.74 18.89
C TYR A 153 -19.49 6.86 18.82
N ARG A 154 -20.09 6.52 17.68
CA ARG A 154 -21.56 6.54 17.51
C ARG A 154 -22.26 5.52 18.42
N ILE A 155 -21.69 4.33 18.56
CA ILE A 155 -22.21 3.28 19.45
C ILE A 155 -22.10 3.73 20.91
N GLU A 156 -20.97 4.32 21.29
CA GLU A 156 -20.78 4.85 22.65
C GLU A 156 -21.80 5.95 22.98
N LEU A 157 -22.00 6.90 22.07
CA LEU A 157 -23.03 7.93 22.21
C LEU A 157 -24.44 7.34 22.32
N ALA A 158 -24.75 6.31 21.54
CA ALA A 158 -26.04 5.63 21.62
C ALA A 158 -26.23 4.95 22.99
N ARG A 159 -25.17 4.33 23.52
CA ARG A 159 -25.16 3.72 24.86
C ARG A 159 -25.43 4.77 25.94
N GLU A 160 -24.75 5.92 25.89
CA GLU A 160 -24.96 7.02 26.84
C GLU A 160 -26.41 7.53 26.81
N ARG A 161 -26.98 7.73 25.62
CA ARG A 161 -28.38 8.20 25.46
C ARG A 161 -29.40 7.19 25.95
N LEU A 162 -29.13 5.89 25.81
CA LEU A 162 -30.02 4.84 26.32
C LEU A 162 -29.92 4.67 27.83
N ALA A 163 -28.76 4.97 28.43
CA ALA A 163 -28.54 4.89 29.87
C ALA A 163 -29.13 6.10 30.65
N ASN A 164 -29.26 7.26 30.01
CA ASN A 164 -29.93 8.45 30.54
C ASN A 164 -31.05 8.90 29.57
N PRO A 165 -32.24 8.27 29.64
CA PRO A 165 -33.35 8.57 28.75
C PRO A 165 -33.94 9.98 28.91
#